data_AF-A0A6P0JVU1-F1
#
_entry.id   AF-A0A6P0JVU1-F1
#
_cell.length_a   1.000
_cell.length_b   1.000
_cell.length_c   1.000
_cell.angle_alpha   90.00
_cell.angle_beta   90.00
_cell.angle_gamma   90.00
#
_symmetry.space_group_name_H-M   'P 1'
#
loop_
_entity.id
_entity.type
_entity.pdbx_description
1 polymer ?
#
loop_
_entity_poly.entity_id
_entity_poly.type
_entity_poly.pdbx_seq_one_letter_code
_entity_poly.pdbx_strand_id
1 'polypeptide(L)'
;MPQIKADIIIAIVSDYRDDDAMEQVKRFWKENPLTQSMKASEEGRVYFVDYYTWGSNMRGPIAADIILEETRQLLLPLAED
;
A
#
# COMPACT_ATOMS: atom_id res chain seq x y z
N MET A 1 -17.15 13.32 8.34
CA MET A 1 -16.31 12.74 7.26
C MET A 1 -16.16 11.25 7.52
N PRO A 2 -16.04 10.39 6.49
CA PRO A 2 -15.88 8.96 6.71
C PRO A 2 -14.56 8.72 7.45
N GLN A 3 -14.66 8.06 8.61
CA GLN A 3 -13.53 7.81 9.49
C GLN A 3 -13.03 6.41 9.20
N ILE A 4 -12.19 6.25 8.18
CA ILE A 4 -11.51 4.97 7.96
C ILE A 4 -10.57 4.77 9.15
N LYS A 5 -10.94 3.84 10.02
CA LYS A 5 -10.12 3.40 11.15
C LYS A 5 -9.34 2.18 10.70
N ALA A 6 -8.07 2.39 10.37
CA ALA A 6 -7.15 1.33 10.00
C ALA A 6 -5.82 1.57 10.74
N ASP A 7 -5.24 0.48 11.26
CA ASP A 7 -3.91 0.49 11.85
C ASP A 7 -2.82 0.37 10.77
N ILE A 8 -3.14 -0.29 9.65
CA ILE A 8 -2.28 -0.44 8.47
C ILE A 8 -3.12 -0.20 7.22
N ILE A 9 -2.55 0.48 6.23
CA ILE A 9 -3.14 0.65 4.89
C ILE A 9 -2.20 0.06 3.85
N ILE A 10 -2.73 -0.78 2.96
CA ILE A 10 -2.05 -1.25 1.75
C ILE A 10 -2.76 -0.63 0.56
N ALA A 11 -2.10 0.31 -0.11
CA ALA A 11 -2.61 1.01 -1.28
C ALA A 11 -2.08 0.33 -2.55
N ILE A 12 -2.97 -0.32 -3.29
CA ILE A 12 -2.64 -0.93 -4.58
C ILE A 12 -2.62 0.16 -5.64
N VAL A 13 -1.45 0.44 -6.19
CA VAL A 13 -1.25 1.49 -7.18
C VAL A 13 -1.31 0.86 -8.57
N SER A 14 -2.40 1.17 -9.29
CA SER A 14 -2.53 0.81 -10.70
C SER A 14 -1.86 1.86 -11.55
N ASP A 15 -0.81 1.46 -12.24
CA ASP A 15 -0.29 2.21 -13.37
C ASP A 15 -0.24 1.33 -14.62
N TYR A 16 -0.93 1.77 -15.67
CA TYR A 16 -0.88 1.12 -16.98
C TYR A 16 -0.14 1.97 -18.03
N ARG A 17 0.28 3.21 -17.72
CA ARG A 17 0.65 4.23 -18.72
C ARG A 17 1.74 5.25 -18.29
N ASP A 18 2.21 5.28 -17.05
CA ASP A 18 3.12 6.28 -16.49
C ASP A 18 4.10 5.67 -15.46
N ASP A 19 5.38 5.63 -15.82
CA ASP A 19 6.47 5.11 -14.98
C ASP A 19 6.58 5.85 -13.62
N ASP A 20 6.03 7.07 -13.50
CA ASP A 20 6.08 7.90 -12.29
C ASP A 20 4.83 7.80 -11.39
N ALA A 21 3.82 7.01 -11.75
CA ALA A 21 2.55 7.02 -11.01
C ALA A 21 2.66 6.58 -9.54
N MET A 22 3.59 5.67 -9.23
CA MET A 22 3.90 5.31 -7.85
C MET A 22 4.30 6.54 -7.02
N GLU A 23 5.20 7.37 -7.56
CA GLU A 23 5.67 8.57 -6.89
C GLU A 23 4.60 9.68 -6.87
N GLN A 24 3.78 9.78 -7.90
CA GLN A 24 2.64 10.71 -7.91
C GLN A 24 1.60 10.35 -6.85
N VAL A 25 1.26 9.08 -6.68
CA VAL A 25 0.31 8.62 -5.66
C VAL A 25 0.88 8.83 -4.25
N LYS A 26 2.15 8.51 -4.02
CA LYS A 26 2.83 8.81 -2.74
C LYS A 26 2.80 10.30 -2.43
N ARG A 27 3.06 11.16 -3.43
CA ARG A 27 2.98 12.62 -3.29
C ARG A 27 1.57 13.07 -2.94
N PHE A 28 0.57 12.63 -3.69
CA PHE A 28 -0.83 12.95 -3.42
C PHE A 28 -1.25 12.52 -2.01
N TRP A 29 -0.85 11.33 -1.58
CA TRP A 29 -1.12 10.83 -0.23
C TRP A 29 -0.49 11.71 0.85
N LYS A 30 0.74 12.19 0.62
CA LYS A 30 1.47 13.06 1.54
C LYS A 30 0.88 14.47 1.62
N GLU A 31 0.38 15.00 0.51
CA GLU A 31 -0.13 16.37 0.42
C GLU A 31 -1.60 16.49 0.86
N ASN A 32 -2.36 15.40 0.88
CA ASN A 32 -3.78 15.43 1.20
C ASN A 32 -4.04 15.43 2.72
N PRO A 33 -4.72 16.46 3.27
CA PRO A 33 -4.98 16.54 4.72
C PRO A 33 -5.82 15.39 5.28
N LEU A 34 -6.69 14.78 4.46
CA LEU A 34 -7.56 13.68 4.89
C LEU A 34 -6.79 12.36 5.02
N THR A 35 -5.81 12.11 4.15
CA THR A 35 -4.96 10.92 4.26
C THR A 35 -3.97 11.11 5.39
N GLN A 36 -3.43 12.31 5.58
CA GLN A 36 -2.50 12.61 6.67
C GLN A 36 -3.15 12.57 8.07
N SER A 37 -4.46 12.77 8.19
CA SER A 37 -5.17 12.65 9.48
C SER A 37 -5.54 11.21 9.86
N MET A 38 -5.18 10.23 9.05
CA MET A 38 -5.42 8.82 9.37
C MET A 38 -4.33 8.31 10.30
N LYS A 39 -4.73 7.53 11.33
CA LYS A 39 -3.79 6.89 12.28
C LYS A 39 -2.66 6.14 11.56
N ALA A 40 -2.99 5.32 10.56
CA ALA A 40 -1.99 4.59 9.78
C ALA A 40 -0.99 5.53 9.08
N SER A 41 -1.40 6.72 8.62
CA SER A 41 -0.48 7.70 8.03
C SER A 41 0.40 8.36 9.09
N GLU A 42 -0.18 8.74 10.23
CA GLU A 42 0.56 9.33 11.36
C GLU A 42 1.63 8.37 11.90
N GLU A 43 1.34 7.07 11.90
CA GLU A 43 2.24 6.01 12.37
C GLU A 43 3.18 5.47 11.28
N GLY A 44 3.14 6.03 10.05
CA GLY A 44 3.99 5.56 8.94
C GLY A 44 3.66 4.16 8.41
N ARG A 45 2.42 3.68 8.65
CA ARG A 45 1.91 2.34 8.33
C ARG A 45 1.07 2.33 7.05
N VAL A 46 1.53 3.07 6.04
CA VAL A 46 0.93 3.10 4.70
C VAL A 46 1.92 2.53 3.70
N TYR A 47 1.56 1.41 3.09
CA TYR A 47 2.40 0.69 2.13
C TYR A 47 1.78 0.79 0.74
N PHE A 48 2.60 1.14 -0.26
CA PHE A 48 2.17 1.23 -1.64
C PHE A 48 2.71 0.03 -2.39
N VAL A 49 1.82 -0.72 -3.04
CA VAL A 49 2.15 -1.99 -3.72
C VAL A 49 1.75 -1.94 -5.19
N ASP A 50 2.45 -2.72 -6.00
CA ASP A 50 2.23 -2.77 -7.44
C ASP A 50 0.93 -3.53 -7.80
N TYR A 51 0.18 -2.97 -8.73
CA TYR A 51 -1.07 -3.54 -9.21
C TYR A 51 -0.88 -4.85 -9.98
N TYR A 52 0.21 -5.02 -10.76
CA TYR A 52 0.38 -6.26 -11.51
C TYR A 52 0.48 -7.47 -10.57
N THR A 53 1.19 -7.32 -9.45
CA THR A 53 1.26 -8.37 -8.43
C THR A 53 -0.03 -8.46 -7.59
N TRP A 54 -0.56 -7.34 -7.07
CA TRP A 54 -1.60 -7.36 -6.02
C TRP A 54 -3.04 -7.22 -6.51
N GLY A 55 -3.26 -6.66 -7.71
CA GLY A 55 -4.59 -6.28 -8.19
C GLY A 55 -4.97 -6.82 -9.56
N SER A 56 -4.03 -7.40 -10.31
CA SER A 56 -4.24 -7.82 -11.70
C SER A 56 -4.72 -9.26 -11.86
N ASN A 57 -4.64 -9.77 -13.09
CA ASN A 57 -4.95 -11.17 -13.41
C ASN A 57 -3.85 -12.15 -12.97
N MET A 58 -2.76 -11.68 -12.35
CA MET A 58 -1.80 -12.55 -11.68
C MET A 58 -2.51 -13.27 -10.53
N ARG A 59 -2.86 -14.53 -10.76
CA ARG A 59 -3.70 -15.35 -9.87
C ARG A 59 -3.11 -16.75 -9.76
N GLY A 60 -3.56 -17.49 -8.74
CA GLY A 60 -3.12 -18.85 -8.48
C GLY A 60 -2.04 -18.93 -7.40
N PRO A 61 -1.55 -20.15 -7.11
CA PRO A 61 -0.70 -20.40 -5.95
C PRO A 61 0.60 -19.59 -5.99
N ILE A 62 1.23 -19.44 -7.16
CA ILE A 62 2.47 -18.66 -7.30
C ILE A 62 2.24 -17.18 -6.95
N ALA A 63 1.14 -16.59 -7.43
CA ALA A 63 0.80 -15.21 -7.11
C ALA A 63 0.53 -15.04 -5.60
N ALA A 64 -0.14 -16.03 -4.99
CA ALA A 64 -0.40 -16.03 -3.56
C ALA A 64 0.90 -16.11 -2.74
N ASP A 65 1.85 -16.96 -3.13
CA ASP A 65 3.14 -17.08 -2.45
C ASP A 65 3.95 -15.77 -2.54
N ILE A 66 3.92 -15.09 -3.69
CA ILE A 66 4.57 -13.78 -3.87
C ILE A 66 3.93 -12.73 -2.96
N ILE A 67 2.60 -12.62 -2.97
CA ILE A 67 1.88 -11.66 -2.12
C ILE A 67 2.14 -11.95 -0.63
N LEU A 68 2.19 -13.22 -0.22
CA LEU A 68 2.50 -13.59 1.16
C LEU A 68 3.92 -13.19 1.56
N GLU A 69 4.90 -13.40 0.68
CA GLU A 69 6.28 -12.99 0.93
C GLU A 69 6.42 -11.46 0.97
N GLU A 70 5.80 -10.73 0.05
CA GLU A 70 5.80 -9.26 0.08
C GLU A 70 5.07 -8.73 1.32
N THR A 71 3.94 -9.32 1.70
CA THR A 71 3.23 -8.97 2.94
C THR A 71 4.13 -9.16 4.16
N ARG A 72 4.85 -10.28 4.22
CA ARG A 72 5.83 -10.53 5.29
C ARG A 72 6.88 -9.43 5.32
N GLN A 73 7.48 -9.08 4.19
CA GLN A 73 8.51 -8.04 4.12
C GLN A 73 7.99 -6.66 4.56
N LEU A 74 6.75 -6.31 4.21
CA LEU A 74 6.13 -5.05 4.60
C LEU A 74 5.85 -4.97 6.11
N LEU A 75 5.42 -6.09 6.72
CA LEU A 75 4.90 -6.10 8.08
C LEU A 75 5.90 -6.57 9.14
N LEU A 76 6.95 -7.30 8.75
CA LEU A 76 8.01 -7.77 9.67
C LEU A 76 8.60 -6.65 10.53
N PRO A 77 8.93 -5.45 10.00
CA PRO A 77 9.48 -4.37 10.82
C PRO A 77 8.56 -3.94 11.97
N LEU A 78 7.25 -4.08 11.82
CA LEU A 78 6.28 -3.72 12.87
C LEU A 78 6.22 -4.73 14.03
N ALA A 79 6.80 -5.92 13.86
CA ALA A 79 6.83 -6.95 14.90
C ALA A 79 8.09 -6.86 15.79
N GLU A 80 9.06 -6.05 15.38
CA GLU A 80 10.34 -5.85 16.08
C GLU A 80 10.35 -4.58 16.95
N ASP A 81 9.32 -3.74 16.85
CA ASP A 81 9.05 -2.54 17.66
C ASP A 81 8.16 -2.84 18.89
#